data_AF-A0A0F9AW70-F1
#
_entry.id   AF-A0A0F9AW70-F1
#
_cell.length_a   1.000
_cell.length_b   1.000
_cell.length_c   1.000
_cell.angle_alpha   90.00
_cell.angle_beta   90.00
_cell.angle_gamma   90.00
#
_symmetry.space_group_name_H-M   'P 1'
#
loop_
_entity.id
_entity.type
_entity.pdbx_description
1 polymer ?
#
loop_
_entity_poly.entity_id
_entity_poly.type
_entity_poly.pdbx_seq_one_letter_code
_entity_poly.pdbx_strand_id
1 'polypeptide(L)'
;INIDGKIDIFEELNMNTKKIVGVVDPTSDQDAATKKFFDDKLVESFPTAIAAKNIPYSNGSVLVSSSNFVFDDGIDPGKLGIGTGGPTDTLDVNGSARVRTQLGIGASPSSALWIEQSNPIIQWINTSGTAGKKGIRLSFDNDRLTFQRSPDTGGFEANYLALDQETGRLSLGTLGITAMMSIAQASTSAAIPALLLDQADISEEMIEFNTTIGTGNAIEAIGAKSLTTTHFIKVTIPGGLTRYIPCGTIA
;
A
#
# COMPACT_ATOMS: atom_id res chain seq x y z
N ILE A 1 16.31 75.94 27.68
CA ILE A 1 16.50 76.68 26.41
C ILE A 1 15.43 76.14 25.47
N ASN A 2 14.46 76.96 25.07
CA ASN A 2 13.59 76.60 23.95
C ASN A 2 14.38 76.92 22.68
N ILE A 3 14.70 75.90 21.90
CA ILE A 3 15.45 76.05 20.65
C ILE A 3 14.45 75.67 19.57
N ASP A 4 13.84 76.66 18.92
CA ASP A 4 12.92 76.46 17.78
C ASP A 4 13.69 76.00 16.50
N GLY A 5 14.88 75.40 16.65
CA GLY A 5 15.81 75.12 15.56
C GLY A 5 16.73 73.91 15.79
N LYS A 6 17.89 73.90 15.13
CA LYS A 6 18.85 72.78 15.14
C LYS A 6 19.69 72.76 16.41
N ILE A 7 19.95 71.56 16.93
CA ILE A 7 20.97 71.29 17.95
C ILE A 7 22.11 70.54 17.26
N ASP A 8 23.33 71.09 17.30
CA ASP A 8 24.53 70.40 16.84
C ASP A 8 25.16 69.62 18.00
N ILE A 9 25.33 68.31 17.81
CA ILE A 9 25.94 67.38 18.77
C ILE A 9 27.19 66.81 18.11
N PHE A 10 28.36 67.07 18.71
CA PHE A 10 29.65 66.68 18.12
C PHE A 10 30.10 65.25 18.46
N GLU A 11 29.46 64.63 19.47
CA GLU A 11 29.74 63.27 19.94
C GLU A 11 28.41 62.53 20.25
N GLU A 12 28.24 61.98 21.45
CA GLU A 12 27.06 61.22 21.85
C GLU A 12 26.00 62.08 22.57
N LEU A 13 24.73 61.78 22.33
CA LEU A 13 23.62 62.30 23.13
C LEU A 13 23.24 61.31 24.23
N ASN A 14 23.68 61.54 25.46
CA ASN A 14 23.26 60.75 26.61
C ASN A 14 21.92 61.27 27.18
N MET A 15 20.86 60.45 27.08
CA MET A 15 19.52 60.77 27.60
C MET A 15 19.25 60.28 29.02
N ASN A 16 20.23 59.70 29.70
CA ASN A 16 20.07 58.92 30.92
C ASN A 16 18.91 57.91 30.74
N THR A 17 17.95 57.85 31.68
CA THR A 17 16.78 56.96 31.62
C THR A 17 15.50 57.69 31.19
N LYS A 18 15.62 58.68 30.30
CA LYS A 18 14.48 59.49 29.81
C LYS A 18 13.98 59.01 28.45
N LYS A 19 12.71 59.32 28.16
CA LYS A 19 12.06 59.01 26.87
C LYS A 19 12.30 60.14 25.87
N ILE A 20 12.42 59.78 24.60
CA ILE A 20 12.27 60.70 23.47
C ILE A 20 10.82 60.56 22.98
N VAL A 21 10.08 61.67 22.89
CA VAL A 21 8.66 61.69 22.51
C VAL A 21 8.48 62.46 21.21
N GLY A 22 7.41 62.15 20.46
CA GLY A 22 7.11 62.84 19.20
C GLY A 22 8.03 62.47 18.03
N VAL A 23 8.81 61.38 18.16
CA VAL A 23 9.55 60.80 17.04
C VAL A 23 8.51 60.29 16.02
N VAL A 24 8.61 60.78 14.79
CA VAL A 24 7.80 60.30 13.66
C VAL A 24 8.38 59.01 13.09
N ASP A 25 7.59 58.24 12.37
CA ASP A 25 8.08 56.99 11.78
C ASP A 25 9.24 57.26 10.80
N PRO A 26 10.31 56.46 10.85
CA PRO A 26 11.51 56.66 10.06
C PRO A 26 11.23 56.44 8.56
N THR A 27 11.87 57.24 7.72
CA THR A 27 11.79 57.16 6.24
C THR A 27 13.16 56.86 5.60
N SER A 28 14.24 57.07 6.33
CA SER A 28 15.62 56.76 5.95
C SER A 28 16.30 55.86 6.99
N ASP A 29 17.33 55.12 6.58
CA ASP A 29 18.11 54.23 7.45
C ASP A 29 18.78 54.95 8.64
N GLN A 30 18.94 56.27 8.56
CA GLN A 30 19.56 57.09 9.61
C GLN A 30 18.55 57.75 10.57
N ASP A 31 17.25 57.58 10.32
CA ASP A 31 16.22 58.15 11.18
C ASP A 31 16.08 57.34 12.48
N ALA A 32 15.68 58.02 13.56
CA ALA A 32 15.31 57.33 14.80
C ALA A 32 13.98 56.57 14.61
N ALA A 33 13.94 55.29 14.98
CA ALA A 33 12.74 54.48 14.90
C ALA A 33 11.87 54.58 16.17
N THR A 34 10.55 54.62 16.00
CA THR A 34 9.61 54.43 17.11
C THR A 34 9.55 52.95 17.52
N LYS A 35 9.23 52.65 18.79
CA LYS A 35 8.99 51.24 19.21
C LYS A 35 7.87 50.60 18.37
N LYS A 36 6.82 51.37 18.07
CA LYS A 36 5.70 50.91 17.25
C LYS A 36 6.18 50.51 15.84
N PHE A 37 7.00 51.34 15.20
CA PHE A 37 7.56 51.02 13.89
C PHE A 37 8.34 49.70 13.92
N PHE A 38 9.20 49.51 14.93
CA PHE A 38 9.94 48.26 15.08
C PHE A 38 9.02 47.07 15.36
N ASP A 39 8.04 47.20 16.26
CA ASP A 39 7.09 46.14 16.58
C ASP A 39 6.28 45.74 15.33
N ASP A 40 5.78 46.71 14.56
CA ASP A 40 5.03 46.47 13.32
C ASP A 40 5.91 45.77 12.28
N LYS A 41 7.16 46.22 12.09
CA LYS A 41 8.13 45.60 11.17
C LYS A 41 8.54 44.19 11.60
N LEU A 42 8.62 43.95 12.91
CA LEU A 42 8.89 42.65 13.48
C LEU A 42 7.72 41.68 13.22
N VAL A 43 6.48 42.15 13.37
CA VAL A 43 5.27 41.38 13.07
C VAL A 43 5.11 41.15 11.56
N GLU A 44 5.55 42.07 10.70
CA GLU A 44 5.65 41.80 9.25
C GLU A 44 6.70 40.71 8.95
N SER A 45 7.79 40.67 9.72
CA SER A 45 8.91 39.73 9.54
C SER A 45 8.63 38.33 10.10
N PHE A 46 7.80 38.22 11.14
CA PHE A 46 7.19 36.97 11.59
C PHE A 46 5.82 36.87 10.95
N PRO A 47 5.69 36.26 9.76
CA PRO A 47 4.42 36.26 9.07
C PRO A 47 3.30 35.82 10.02
N THR A 48 2.17 36.52 9.95
CA THR A 48 0.88 36.10 10.53
C THR A 48 0.52 34.64 10.18
N ALA A 49 1.29 33.98 9.31
CA ALA A 49 1.39 32.54 9.12
C ALA A 49 1.55 31.68 10.39
N ILE A 50 1.99 32.22 11.53
CA ILE A 50 1.86 31.47 12.80
C ILE A 50 0.39 31.25 13.19
N ALA A 51 -0.55 31.99 12.58
CA ALA A 51 -1.99 31.79 12.75
C ALA A 51 -2.63 30.86 11.69
N ALA A 52 -1.87 30.32 10.73
CA ALA A 52 -2.44 29.55 9.63
C ALA A 52 -1.65 28.26 9.33
N LYS A 53 -1.55 27.34 10.30
CA LYS A 53 -1.35 25.88 10.12
C LYS A 53 -0.14 25.41 9.28
N ASN A 54 0.68 26.34 8.82
CA ASN A 54 1.68 26.14 7.79
C ASN A 54 3.04 26.38 8.42
N ILE A 55 4.02 25.55 8.06
CA ILE A 55 5.40 25.75 8.50
C ILE A 55 5.96 26.94 7.74
N PRO A 56 6.39 28.03 8.41
CA PRO A 56 7.12 29.07 7.74
C PRO A 56 8.43 28.48 7.21
N TYR A 57 8.67 28.58 5.92
CA TYR A 57 9.96 28.25 5.31
C TYR A 57 10.56 29.50 4.67
N SER A 58 11.89 29.61 4.73
CA SER A 58 12.58 30.66 3.98
C SER A 58 12.53 30.33 2.49
N ASN A 59 12.10 31.28 1.68
CA ASN A 59 12.26 31.20 0.22
C ASN A 59 13.60 31.80 -0.26
N GLY A 60 14.52 32.11 0.66
CA GLY A 60 15.79 32.77 0.38
C GLY A 60 15.78 34.28 0.60
N SER A 61 14.61 34.90 0.81
CA SER A 61 14.49 36.35 1.11
C SER A 61 13.62 36.64 2.32
N VAL A 62 12.52 35.91 2.50
CA VAL A 62 11.55 36.11 3.58
C VAL A 62 11.06 34.75 4.08
N LEU A 63 10.58 34.71 5.33
CA LEU A 63 9.79 33.59 5.83
C LEU A 63 8.40 33.62 5.20
N VAL A 64 8.03 32.57 4.49
CA VAL A 64 6.74 32.44 3.81
C VAL A 64 6.02 31.17 4.25
N SER A 65 4.69 31.14 4.15
CA SER A 65 3.88 29.93 4.35
C SER A 65 3.29 29.43 3.04
N SER A 66 3.15 28.11 2.89
CA SER A 66 2.48 27.48 1.76
C SER A 66 1.42 26.51 2.23
N SER A 67 0.27 26.52 1.58
CA SER A 67 -0.78 25.51 1.78
C SER A 67 -0.39 24.11 1.29
N ASN A 68 0.78 23.96 0.67
CA ASN A 68 1.29 22.68 0.15
C ASN A 68 2.24 21.97 1.14
N PHE A 69 2.60 22.57 2.27
CA PHE A 69 3.41 21.90 3.31
C PHE A 69 2.93 22.35 4.70
N VAL A 70 2.16 21.49 5.36
CA VAL A 70 1.28 21.85 6.49
C VAL A 70 1.58 20.92 7.67
N PHE A 71 1.81 21.47 8.87
CA PHE A 71 1.66 20.73 10.13
C PHE A 71 0.32 21.15 10.73
N ASP A 72 -0.71 20.29 10.64
CA ASP A 72 -2.01 20.61 11.21
C ASP A 72 -1.95 20.47 12.74
N ASP A 73 -2.20 21.57 13.43
CA ASP A 73 -2.31 21.68 14.88
C ASP A 73 -3.76 21.93 15.34
N GLY A 74 -4.73 21.77 14.43
CA GLY A 74 -6.17 22.02 14.64
C GLY A 74 -6.92 20.92 15.39
N ILE A 75 -8.09 20.51 14.84
CA ILE A 75 -8.98 19.53 15.49
C ILE A 75 -8.35 18.14 15.57
N ASP A 76 -7.48 17.80 14.61
CA ASP A 76 -6.67 16.58 14.61
C ASP A 76 -5.17 16.94 14.63
N PRO A 77 -4.62 17.36 15.79
CA PRO A 77 -3.25 17.83 15.86
C PRO A 77 -2.25 16.70 15.54
N GLY A 78 -1.16 17.05 14.86
CA GLY A 78 -0.03 16.15 14.59
C GLY A 78 -0.04 15.50 13.21
N LYS A 79 -0.79 16.05 12.25
CA LYS A 79 -0.77 15.59 10.86
C LYS A 79 0.20 16.42 10.00
N LEU A 80 0.84 15.77 9.04
CA LEU A 80 1.72 16.38 8.04
C LEU A 80 1.09 16.26 6.66
N GLY A 81 0.77 17.39 6.02
CA GLY A 81 0.28 17.46 4.64
C GLY A 81 1.38 17.90 3.66
N ILE A 82 1.52 17.20 2.54
CA ILE A 82 2.38 17.56 1.41
C ILE A 82 1.51 17.62 0.14
N GLY A 83 1.39 18.80 -0.48
CA GLY A 83 0.50 19.05 -1.62
C GLY A 83 -0.98 19.14 -1.27
N THR A 84 -1.33 19.22 0.02
CA THR A 84 -2.70 19.33 0.54
C THR A 84 -2.75 20.27 1.74
N GLY A 85 -3.81 21.07 1.83
CA GLY A 85 -4.08 21.99 2.95
C GLY A 85 -4.98 21.40 4.04
N GLY A 86 -5.45 20.16 3.87
CA GLY A 86 -6.35 19.47 4.80
C GLY A 86 -6.00 17.98 4.86
N PRO A 87 -4.88 17.61 5.49
CA PRO A 87 -4.45 16.21 5.57
C PRO A 87 -5.50 15.35 6.30
N THR A 88 -5.92 14.24 5.70
CA THR A 88 -6.86 13.31 6.36
C THR A 88 -6.15 12.32 7.27
N ASP A 89 -4.87 12.09 7.04
CA ASP A 89 -4.03 11.12 7.74
C ASP A 89 -2.81 11.78 8.40
N THR A 90 -2.11 11.05 9.28
CA THR A 90 -0.92 11.57 9.98
C THR A 90 0.18 12.03 9.02
N LEU A 91 0.33 11.37 7.87
CA LEU A 91 1.12 11.86 6.74
C LEU A 91 0.29 11.68 5.47
N ASP A 92 -0.11 12.80 4.87
CA ASP A 92 -0.89 12.83 3.63
C ASP A 92 -0.07 13.49 2.53
N VAL A 93 0.17 12.76 1.44
CA VAL A 93 0.91 13.23 0.28
C VAL A 93 -0.02 13.19 -0.93
N ASN A 94 -0.46 14.36 -1.37
CA ASN A 94 -1.18 14.52 -2.62
C ASN A 94 -0.19 14.46 -3.80
N GLY A 95 0.22 13.24 -4.14
CA GLY A 95 1.21 12.96 -5.18
C GLY A 95 2.04 11.71 -4.89
N SER A 96 3.19 11.57 -5.55
CA SER A 96 4.10 10.44 -5.34
C SER A 96 5.05 10.70 -4.17
N ALA A 97 5.10 9.78 -3.21
CA ALA A 97 6.15 9.76 -2.19
C ALA A 97 7.37 8.97 -2.69
N ARG A 98 8.58 9.52 -2.48
CA ARG A 98 9.84 8.80 -2.70
C ARG A 98 10.56 8.58 -1.38
N VAL A 99 10.74 7.32 -1.00
CA VAL A 99 11.53 6.91 0.17
C VAL A 99 12.83 6.28 -0.30
N ARG A 100 13.98 6.81 0.14
CA ARG A 100 15.29 6.43 -0.39
C ARG A 100 15.83 5.10 0.15
N THR A 101 15.40 4.69 1.33
CA THR A 101 15.88 3.47 1.99
C THR A 101 14.73 2.47 2.13
N GLN A 102 14.06 2.44 3.28
CA GLN A 102 12.99 1.50 3.59
C GLN A 102 11.69 2.28 3.83
N LEU A 103 10.59 1.80 3.27
CA LEU A 103 9.26 2.28 3.61
C LEU A 103 8.67 1.32 4.65
N GLY A 104 8.62 1.78 5.90
CA GLY A 104 7.90 1.08 6.96
C GLY A 104 6.42 1.44 6.95
N ILE A 105 5.56 0.43 6.98
CA ILE A 105 4.13 0.55 7.20
C ILE A 105 3.81 -0.35 8.40
N GLY A 106 3.51 0.25 9.56
CA GLY A 106 3.30 -0.48 10.84
C GLY A 106 4.38 -0.23 11.91
N ALA A 107 4.35 -0.99 13.00
CA ALA A 107 5.20 -0.76 14.17
C ALA A 107 6.62 -1.33 13.98
N SER A 108 7.62 -0.45 13.85
CA SER A 108 9.06 -0.80 13.82
C SER A 108 9.49 -1.70 12.63
N PRO A 109 9.58 -1.15 11.41
CA PRO A 109 10.08 -1.89 10.26
C PRO A 109 11.54 -2.35 10.45
N SER A 110 11.85 -3.61 10.15
CA SER A 110 13.24 -4.11 10.07
C SER A 110 13.70 -4.52 8.66
N SER A 111 12.90 -4.22 7.62
CA SER A 111 13.18 -4.52 6.21
C SER A 111 12.62 -3.48 5.22
N ALA A 112 13.03 -3.55 3.94
CA ALA A 112 12.82 -2.49 2.95
C ALA A 112 11.36 -2.17 2.55
N LEU A 113 10.52 -3.20 2.50
CA LEU A 113 9.07 -3.08 2.39
C LEU A 113 8.48 -3.94 3.51
N TRP A 114 8.16 -3.31 4.64
CA TRP A 114 7.55 -3.94 5.80
C TRP A 114 6.11 -3.46 5.90
N ILE A 115 5.17 -4.39 5.86
CA ILE A 115 3.73 -4.12 6.00
C ILE A 115 3.23 -4.94 7.17
N GLU A 116 3.00 -4.27 8.30
CA GLU A 116 2.51 -4.89 9.53
C GLU A 116 1.19 -4.25 9.96
N GLN A 117 0.15 -5.05 9.79
CA GLN A 117 -1.21 -4.80 10.22
C GLN A 117 -1.90 -6.15 10.35
N SER A 118 -3.04 -6.22 11.03
CA SER A 118 -3.92 -7.38 10.93
C SER A 118 -4.42 -7.51 9.47
N ASN A 119 -3.99 -8.58 8.77
CA ASN A 119 -4.25 -8.88 7.35
C ASN A 119 -3.60 -7.90 6.35
N PRO A 120 -2.25 -7.87 6.22
CA PRO A 120 -1.59 -6.96 5.29
C PRO A 120 -1.92 -7.28 3.83
N ILE A 121 -2.09 -6.21 3.06
CA ILE A 121 -2.46 -6.27 1.65
C ILE A 121 -1.56 -5.34 0.82
N ILE A 122 -1.06 -5.85 -0.31
CA ILE A 122 -0.56 -5.04 -1.43
C ILE A 122 -1.56 -5.19 -2.57
N GLN A 123 -2.08 -4.07 -3.05
CA GLN A 123 -3.08 -4.06 -4.12
C GLN A 123 -2.54 -3.32 -5.34
N TRP A 124 -2.58 -3.98 -6.50
CA TRP A 124 -2.33 -3.33 -7.79
C TRP A 124 -3.66 -3.17 -8.52
N ILE A 125 -4.12 -1.93 -8.67
CA ILE A 125 -5.39 -1.58 -9.31
C ILE A 125 -5.10 -0.86 -10.64
N ASN A 126 -5.83 -1.21 -11.69
CA ASN A 126 -5.86 -0.49 -12.96
C ASN A 126 -6.82 0.70 -12.85
N THR A 127 -6.34 1.90 -13.21
CA THR A 127 -7.07 3.16 -13.14
C THR A 127 -8.10 3.36 -14.26
N SER A 128 -8.18 2.49 -15.28
CA SER A 128 -9.16 2.64 -16.36
C SER A 128 -10.54 2.03 -16.00
N GLY A 129 -11.59 2.85 -16.10
CA GLY A 129 -12.93 2.62 -15.54
C GLY A 129 -13.82 1.55 -16.19
N THR A 130 -13.34 0.32 -16.42
CA THR A 130 -14.23 -0.81 -16.81
C THR A 130 -14.69 -1.60 -15.59
N ALA A 131 -16.00 -1.68 -15.38
CA ALA A 131 -16.61 -2.30 -14.21
C ALA A 131 -16.21 -3.78 -14.02
N GLY A 132 -15.82 -4.14 -12.78
CA GLY A 132 -15.96 -5.50 -12.27
C GLY A 132 -14.70 -6.32 -11.98
N LYS A 133 -13.51 -5.99 -12.53
CA LYS A 133 -12.26 -6.76 -12.27
C LYS A 133 -10.99 -5.93 -12.49
N LYS A 134 -10.60 -5.09 -11.52
CA LYS A 134 -9.56 -4.06 -11.75
C LYS A 134 -8.19 -4.33 -11.15
N GLY A 135 -7.93 -5.47 -10.52
CA GLY A 135 -6.62 -5.66 -9.92
C GLY A 135 -6.30 -7.04 -9.37
N ILE A 136 -5.01 -7.23 -9.07
CA ILE A 136 -4.50 -8.35 -8.30
C ILE A 136 -4.10 -7.83 -6.92
N ARG A 137 -4.50 -8.58 -5.91
CA ARG A 137 -4.11 -8.37 -4.52
C ARG A 137 -3.14 -9.46 -4.10
N LEU A 138 -2.04 -9.09 -3.46
CA LEU A 138 -1.29 -9.98 -2.58
C LEU A 138 -1.77 -9.75 -1.16
N SER A 139 -2.17 -10.82 -0.48
CA SER A 139 -2.59 -10.74 0.92
C SER A 139 -1.95 -11.86 1.73
N PHE A 140 -1.58 -11.53 2.96
CA PHE A 140 -1.31 -12.52 3.99
C PHE A 140 -2.45 -12.44 5.01
N ASP A 141 -3.27 -13.49 5.08
CA ASP A 141 -4.29 -13.67 6.11
C ASP A 141 -4.22 -15.10 6.62
N ASN A 142 -4.46 -15.31 7.92
CA ASN A 142 -4.51 -16.65 8.54
C ASN A 142 -3.39 -17.59 8.05
N ASP A 143 -2.14 -17.12 8.12
CA ASP A 143 -0.94 -17.86 7.68
C ASP A 143 -0.93 -18.30 6.20
N ARG A 144 -1.64 -17.58 5.33
CA ARG A 144 -1.72 -17.88 3.89
C ARG A 144 -1.36 -16.69 3.03
N LEU A 145 -0.40 -16.86 2.12
CA LEU A 145 -0.17 -15.94 1.01
C LEU A 145 -1.19 -16.22 -0.09
N THR A 146 -1.96 -15.21 -0.48
CA THR A 146 -2.95 -15.33 -1.54
C THR A 146 -2.75 -14.30 -2.64
N PHE A 147 -3.01 -14.74 -3.87
CA PHE A 147 -3.18 -13.89 -5.04
C PHE A 147 -4.66 -13.87 -5.36
N GLN A 148 -5.32 -12.75 -5.05
CA GLN A 148 -6.77 -12.63 -5.16
C GLN A 148 -7.15 -11.68 -6.27
N ARG A 149 -8.27 -11.98 -6.94
CA ARG A 149 -8.95 -10.98 -7.74
C ARG A 149 -9.57 -9.95 -6.80
N SER A 150 -9.34 -8.66 -7.06
CA SER A 150 -10.03 -7.60 -6.35
C SER A 150 -11.27 -7.15 -7.11
N PRO A 151 -12.50 -7.39 -6.60
CA PRO A 151 -13.69 -6.72 -7.11
C PRO A 151 -13.67 -5.23 -6.68
N ASP A 152 -14.48 -4.42 -7.34
CA ASP A 152 -14.62 -2.97 -7.08
C ASP A 152 -15.26 -2.69 -5.69
N THR A 153 -15.84 -3.70 -5.04
CA THR A 153 -16.57 -3.59 -3.76
C THR A 153 -15.75 -4.01 -2.54
N GLY A 154 -14.46 -4.34 -2.71
CA GLY A 154 -13.57 -4.72 -1.60
C GLY A 154 -13.80 -6.12 -1.00
N GLY A 155 -14.77 -6.88 -1.51
CA GLY A 155 -15.07 -8.24 -1.07
C GLY A 155 -14.13 -9.33 -1.61
N PHE A 156 -14.29 -10.55 -1.10
CA PHE A 156 -13.55 -11.74 -1.50
C PHE A 156 -14.34 -12.52 -2.56
N GLU A 157 -13.81 -12.71 -3.77
CA GLU A 157 -14.52 -13.50 -4.81
C GLU A 157 -13.88 -14.85 -5.15
N ALA A 158 -12.55 -14.95 -5.27
CA ALA A 158 -11.80 -16.23 -5.33
C ALA A 158 -10.28 -15.98 -5.31
N ASN A 159 -9.51 -16.90 -4.71
CA ASN A 159 -8.05 -16.93 -4.88
C ASN A 159 -7.71 -17.50 -6.27
N TYR A 160 -6.81 -16.86 -7.00
CA TYR A 160 -6.16 -17.48 -8.15
C TYR A 160 -5.12 -18.49 -7.70
N LEU A 161 -4.33 -18.12 -6.71
CA LEU A 161 -3.25 -18.91 -6.13
C LEU A 161 -3.23 -18.68 -4.62
N ALA A 162 -3.09 -19.74 -3.84
CA ALA A 162 -2.87 -19.66 -2.40
C ALA A 162 -1.73 -20.60 -1.97
N LEU A 163 -0.84 -20.09 -1.13
CA LEU A 163 0.23 -20.82 -0.45
C LEU A 163 -0.03 -20.76 1.05
N ASP A 164 -0.32 -21.89 1.66
CA ASP A 164 -0.59 -22.04 3.10
C ASP A 164 0.72 -22.34 3.83
N GLN A 165 1.13 -21.44 4.74
CA GLN A 165 2.39 -21.56 5.47
C GLN A 165 2.32 -22.61 6.58
N GLU A 166 1.16 -22.75 7.23
CA GLU A 166 1.00 -23.71 8.33
C GLU A 166 1.08 -25.15 7.81
N THR A 167 0.44 -25.42 6.68
CA THR A 167 0.34 -26.79 6.13
C THR A 167 1.22 -27.05 4.92
N GLY A 168 1.89 -26.03 4.37
CA GLY A 168 2.74 -26.14 3.18
C GLY A 168 1.97 -26.40 1.88
N ARG A 169 0.66 -26.17 1.87
CA ARG A 169 -0.23 -26.55 0.76
C ARG A 169 -0.30 -25.50 -0.33
N LEU A 170 -0.45 -25.95 -1.57
CA LEU A 170 -0.66 -25.13 -2.77
C LEU A 170 -2.10 -25.26 -3.27
N SER A 171 -2.76 -24.15 -3.60
CA SER A 171 -4.05 -24.20 -4.30
C SER A 171 -4.16 -23.23 -5.45
N LEU A 172 -4.93 -23.62 -6.47
CA LEU A 172 -5.29 -22.80 -7.61
C LEU A 172 -6.82 -22.78 -7.78
N GLY A 173 -7.43 -21.59 -7.73
CA GLY A 173 -8.86 -21.40 -8.02
C GLY A 173 -9.84 -21.88 -6.93
N THR A 174 -9.37 -22.24 -5.72
CA THR A 174 -10.20 -22.80 -4.64
C THR A 174 -10.17 -21.90 -3.39
N LEU A 175 -11.23 -21.97 -2.57
CA LEU A 175 -11.28 -21.28 -1.27
C LEU A 175 -10.73 -22.14 -0.10
N GLY A 176 -10.63 -23.46 -0.27
CA GLY A 176 -10.18 -24.40 0.75
C GLY A 176 -9.32 -25.52 0.17
N ILE A 177 -8.23 -25.87 0.86
CA ILE A 177 -7.26 -26.86 0.42
C ILE A 177 -7.38 -28.13 1.26
N THR A 178 -7.91 -29.21 0.68
CA THR A 178 -8.07 -30.52 1.36
C THR A 178 -6.90 -31.47 1.12
N ALA A 179 -5.98 -31.15 0.19
CA ALA A 179 -4.81 -31.95 -0.18
C ALA A 179 -3.53 -31.09 -0.26
N MET A 180 -2.36 -31.68 -0.49
CA MET A 180 -1.09 -30.94 -0.66
C MET A 180 -1.14 -29.96 -1.84
N MET A 181 -1.83 -30.34 -2.91
CA MET A 181 -2.09 -29.50 -4.07
C MET A 181 -3.55 -29.66 -4.48
N SER A 182 -4.29 -28.55 -4.55
CA SER A 182 -5.69 -28.54 -5.01
C SER A 182 -5.86 -27.56 -6.17
N ILE A 183 -6.26 -28.07 -7.33
CA ILE A 183 -6.61 -27.25 -8.49
C ILE A 183 -8.12 -27.38 -8.69
N ALA A 184 -8.89 -26.31 -8.48
CA ALA A 184 -10.30 -26.30 -8.81
C ALA A 184 -10.52 -25.80 -10.24
N GLN A 185 -11.35 -26.54 -10.97
CA GLN A 185 -11.85 -26.12 -12.27
C GLN A 185 -13.30 -25.66 -12.09
N ALA A 186 -13.59 -24.40 -12.43
CA ALA A 186 -14.95 -23.84 -12.38
C ALA A 186 -15.73 -23.96 -13.71
N SER A 187 -15.15 -24.60 -14.73
CA SER A 187 -15.80 -24.74 -16.05
C SER A 187 -16.88 -25.82 -16.04
N THR A 188 -18.13 -25.41 -16.25
CA THR A 188 -19.27 -26.33 -16.40
C THR A 188 -19.47 -26.82 -17.84
N SER A 189 -18.75 -26.26 -18.81
CA SER A 189 -18.76 -26.67 -20.22
C SER A 189 -17.53 -27.53 -20.54
N ALA A 190 -17.76 -28.74 -21.04
CA ALA A 190 -16.78 -29.80 -21.30
C ALA A 190 -15.79 -29.53 -22.47
N ALA A 191 -15.44 -28.27 -22.77
CA ALA A 191 -14.71 -27.90 -23.98
C ALA A 191 -13.17 -27.84 -23.84
N ILE A 192 -12.61 -27.91 -22.63
CA ILE A 192 -11.16 -27.78 -22.37
C ILE A 192 -10.73 -28.81 -21.28
N PRO A 193 -9.56 -29.47 -21.38
CA PRO A 193 -9.11 -30.47 -20.40
C PRO A 193 -9.05 -29.90 -18.97
N ALA A 194 -9.56 -30.67 -18.00
CA ALA A 194 -9.64 -30.29 -16.59
C ALA A 194 -8.27 -30.10 -15.90
N LEU A 195 -7.29 -30.86 -16.37
CA LEU A 195 -5.91 -30.84 -15.93
C LEU A 195 -5.10 -31.48 -17.07
N LEU A 196 -4.22 -30.71 -17.71
CA LEU A 196 -3.26 -31.24 -18.68
C LEU A 196 -1.96 -31.53 -17.94
N LEU A 197 -1.61 -32.81 -17.83
CA LEU A 197 -0.29 -33.25 -17.39
C LEU A 197 0.45 -33.71 -18.65
N ASP A 198 1.33 -32.87 -19.15
CA ASP A 198 2.15 -33.18 -20.32
C ASP A 198 3.49 -33.76 -19.90
N GLN A 199 3.91 -34.84 -20.54
CA GLN A 199 5.22 -35.44 -20.37
C GLN A 199 5.97 -35.31 -21.69
N ALA A 200 6.81 -34.28 -21.79
CA ALA A 200 7.62 -34.03 -22.98
C ALA A 200 8.75 -35.06 -23.18
N ASP A 201 9.07 -35.83 -22.13
CA ASP A 201 10.06 -36.91 -22.19
C ASP A 201 9.44 -38.21 -22.72
N ILE A 202 10.06 -38.76 -23.76
CA ILE A 202 9.67 -40.01 -24.42
C ILE A 202 10.49 -41.22 -23.95
N SER A 203 11.46 -41.01 -23.05
CA SER A 203 12.28 -42.07 -22.50
C SER A 203 11.56 -42.74 -21.32
N GLU A 204 10.85 -43.83 -21.59
CA GLU A 204 10.45 -44.96 -20.71
C GLU A 204 9.77 -44.72 -19.34
N GLU A 205 9.90 -43.55 -18.73
CA GLU A 205 9.20 -43.15 -17.53
C GLU A 205 7.76 -42.82 -17.93
N MET A 206 6.78 -43.43 -17.27
CA MET A 206 5.37 -43.02 -17.43
C MET A 206 5.05 -42.04 -16.31
N ILE A 207 3.98 -41.24 -16.46
CA ILE A 207 3.40 -40.52 -15.33
C ILE A 207 2.97 -41.55 -14.27
N GLU A 208 3.74 -41.64 -13.17
CA GLU A 208 3.45 -42.53 -12.05
C GLU A 208 2.49 -41.85 -11.07
N PHE A 209 1.27 -42.40 -10.96
CA PHE A 209 0.33 -42.01 -9.91
C PHE A 209 0.54 -42.90 -8.69
N ASN A 210 1.41 -42.48 -7.76
CA ASN A 210 1.62 -43.20 -6.50
C ASN A 210 0.52 -42.82 -5.49
N THR A 211 -0.24 -43.81 -5.02
CA THR A 211 -1.24 -43.64 -3.96
C THR A 211 -1.18 -44.81 -2.99
N THR A 212 -1.68 -44.61 -1.77
CA THR A 212 -1.75 -45.68 -0.78
C THR A 212 -2.79 -46.73 -1.23
N ILE A 213 -2.49 -48.03 -1.13
CA ILE A 213 -3.47 -49.08 -1.41
C ILE A 213 -4.39 -49.21 -0.19
N GLY A 214 -5.71 -49.05 -0.37
CA GLY A 214 -6.69 -49.16 0.71
C GLY A 214 -8.13 -49.08 0.21
N THR A 215 -9.05 -49.72 0.93
CA THR A 215 -10.49 -49.68 0.62
C THR A 215 -11.01 -48.25 0.71
N GLY A 216 -11.59 -47.73 -0.37
CA GLY A 216 -12.10 -46.35 -0.46
C GLY A 216 -11.10 -45.31 -1.00
N ASN A 217 -9.91 -45.72 -1.44
CA ASN A 217 -8.97 -44.84 -2.14
C ASN A 217 -9.34 -44.69 -3.63
N ALA A 218 -8.87 -43.60 -4.27
CA ALA A 218 -9.19 -43.30 -5.67
C ALA A 218 -8.63 -44.33 -6.67
N ILE A 219 -7.59 -45.09 -6.29
CA ILE A 219 -7.07 -46.25 -7.03
C ILE A 219 -7.03 -47.41 -6.02
N GLU A 220 -7.98 -48.34 -6.13
CA GLU A 220 -8.12 -49.49 -5.24
C GLU A 220 -7.65 -50.78 -5.93
N ALA A 221 -6.83 -51.58 -5.23
CA ALA A 221 -6.38 -52.88 -5.76
C ALA A 221 -7.51 -53.92 -5.69
N ILE A 222 -7.63 -54.75 -6.74
CA ILE A 222 -8.66 -55.79 -6.95
C ILE A 222 -8.73 -56.86 -5.83
N GLY A 223 -7.85 -56.81 -4.83
CA GLY A 223 -7.62 -57.91 -3.88
C GLY A 223 -8.76 -58.26 -2.91
N ALA A 224 -9.75 -57.39 -2.68
CA ALA A 224 -10.76 -57.62 -1.64
C ALA A 224 -12.23 -57.63 -2.09
N LYS A 225 -12.55 -57.15 -3.31
CA LYS A 225 -13.94 -57.01 -3.79
C LYS A 225 -14.05 -57.20 -5.31
N SER A 226 -15.22 -57.62 -5.79
CA SER A 226 -15.50 -57.78 -7.22
C SER A 226 -15.77 -56.42 -7.88
N LEU A 227 -15.00 -56.07 -8.92
CA LEU A 227 -15.20 -54.84 -9.67
C LEU A 227 -16.51 -54.93 -10.47
N THR A 228 -17.50 -54.12 -10.09
CA THR A 228 -18.66 -53.88 -10.95
C THR A 228 -18.31 -52.73 -11.89
N THR A 229 -17.99 -53.02 -13.14
CA THR A 229 -17.64 -52.00 -14.13
C THR A 229 -18.84 -51.08 -14.36
N THR A 230 -18.76 -49.83 -13.90
CA THR A 230 -19.80 -48.81 -14.10
C THR A 230 -19.33 -47.67 -15.01
N HIS A 231 -18.02 -47.55 -15.25
CA HIS A 231 -17.40 -46.46 -15.99
C HIS A 231 -16.21 -46.97 -16.82
N PHE A 232 -15.65 -46.11 -17.68
CA PHE A 232 -14.44 -46.41 -18.43
C PHE A 232 -13.51 -45.21 -18.42
N ILE A 233 -12.22 -45.46 -18.22
CA ILE A 233 -11.17 -44.47 -18.50
C ILE A 233 -10.82 -44.60 -19.98
N LYS A 234 -11.06 -43.54 -20.74
CA LYS A 234 -10.68 -43.46 -22.16
C LYS A 234 -9.24 -42.97 -22.27
N VAL A 235 -8.34 -43.83 -22.73
CA VAL A 235 -6.95 -43.48 -23.06
C VAL A 235 -6.82 -43.41 -24.57
N THR A 236 -6.53 -42.23 -25.11
CA THR A 236 -6.26 -42.06 -26.55
C THR A 236 -4.76 -42.01 -26.75
N ILE A 237 -4.22 -43.00 -27.47
CA ILE A 237 -2.80 -43.11 -27.79
C ILE A 237 -2.54 -42.34 -29.10
N PRO A 238 -1.38 -41.69 -29.27
CA PRO A 238 -0.98 -41.12 -30.56
C PRO A 238 -1.22 -42.10 -31.71
N GLY A 239 -1.79 -41.60 -32.82
CA GLY A 239 -2.27 -42.45 -33.94
C GLY A 239 -3.76 -42.80 -33.86
N GLY A 240 -4.51 -42.25 -32.91
CA GLY A 240 -5.97 -42.34 -32.84
C GLY A 240 -6.50 -43.63 -32.19
N LEU A 241 -5.62 -44.51 -31.69
CA LEU A 241 -6.01 -45.72 -31.00
C LEU A 241 -6.57 -45.38 -29.62
N THR A 242 -7.85 -45.65 -29.41
CA THR A 242 -8.49 -45.49 -28.11
C THR A 242 -8.52 -46.82 -27.36
N ARG A 243 -7.98 -46.84 -26.14
CA ARG A 243 -8.14 -47.92 -25.16
C ARG A 243 -9.14 -47.49 -24.11
N TYR A 244 -10.07 -48.37 -23.74
CA TYR A 244 -10.99 -48.17 -22.63
C TYR A 244 -10.55 -49.08 -21.50
N ILE A 245 -10.14 -48.50 -20.38
CA ILE A 245 -9.81 -49.25 -19.17
C ILE A 245 -11.12 -49.31 -18.36
N PRO A 246 -11.71 -50.50 -18.16
CA PRO A 246 -12.90 -50.62 -17.35
C PRO A 246 -12.60 -50.13 -15.93
N CYS A 247 -13.42 -49.24 -15.43
CA CYS A 247 -13.40 -48.82 -14.04
C CYS A 247 -14.82 -48.89 -13.48
N GLY A 248 -14.95 -48.85 -12.16
CA GLY A 248 -16.23 -49.15 -11.55
C GLY A 248 -16.29 -48.66 -10.14
N THR A 249 -17.51 -48.51 -9.64
CA THR A 249 -17.73 -48.39 -8.21
C THR A 249 -17.56 -49.76 -7.58
N ILE A 250 -16.79 -49.82 -6.50
CA ILE A 250 -16.74 -51.00 -5.64
C ILE A 250 -18.07 -51.11 -4.87
N ALA A 251 -18.68 -52.30 -4.88
CA ALA A 251 -19.80 -52.68 -4.03
C ALA A 251 -19.28 -53.44 -2.81
#